data_AF-A0AAD6F2N4-F1
#
_entry.id   AF-A0AAD6F2N4-F1
#
_cell.length_a   1.000
_cell.length_b   1.000
_cell.length_c   1.000
_cell.angle_alpha   90.00
_cell.angle_beta   90.00
_cell.angle_gamma   90.00
#
_symmetry.space_group_name_H-M   'P 1'
#
loop_
_entity.id
_entity.type
_entity.pdbx_description
1 polymer ?
#
loop_
_entity_poly.entity_id
_entity_poly.type
_entity_poly.pdbx_seq_one_letter_code
_entity_poly.pdbx_strand_id
1 'polypeptide(L)' 'MKRGWVFKHDNYPKHTARATKEWLRKKYFKVLEWPSQSPDLNPIENLWRELKVRVAQRQPQNITALKEICMEEWAKIPAT' A
#
# COMPACT_ATOMS: atom_id res chain seq x y z
N MET A 1 5.95 -10.43 17.31
CA MET A 1 6.40 -10.09 15.94
C MET A 1 7.93 -10.17 15.91
N LYS A 2 8.52 -10.97 15.01
CA LYS A 2 9.99 -11.19 14.90
C LYS A 2 10.64 -10.02 14.12
N ARG A 3 11.73 -9.44 14.66
CA ARG A 3 12.53 -8.27 14.20
C ARG A 3 11.74 -6.95 14.03
N GLY A 4 12.40 -5.81 14.26
CA GLY A 4 11.79 -4.49 14.44
C GLY A 4 11.20 -3.86 13.16
N TRP A 5 10.06 -4.37 12.70
CA TRP A 5 9.30 -3.80 11.59
C TRP A 5 8.81 -2.39 11.93
N VAL A 6 8.86 -1.51 10.92
CA VAL A 6 8.32 -0.15 10.99
C VAL A 6 7.21 -0.04 9.94
N PHE A 7 6.03 0.40 10.37
CA PHE A 7 4.90 0.68 9.51
C PHE A 7 5.07 2.06 8.87
N LYS A 8 4.92 2.13 7.56
CA LYS A 8 4.96 3.39 6.80
C LYS A 8 3.60 3.63 6.16
N HIS A 9 3.10 4.85 6.29
CA HIS A 9 1.94 5.37 5.55
C HIS A 9 2.16 6.87 5.27
N ASP A 10 1.36 7.45 4.39
CA ASP A 10 1.44 8.89 4.09
C ASP A 10 0.84 9.77 5.21
N ASN A 11 0.99 11.08 5.07
CA ASN A 11 0.45 12.06 6.02
C ASN A 11 -1.00 12.49 5.71
N TYR A 12 -1.78 11.67 5.00
CA TYR A 12 -3.18 12.00 4.74
C TYR A 12 -3.93 12.21 6.07
N PRO A 13 -4.82 13.22 6.21
CA PRO A 13 -5.41 13.58 7.50
C PRO A 13 -6.12 12.43 8.24
N LYS A 14 -6.71 11.46 7.51
CA LYS A 14 -7.32 10.28 8.14
C LYS A 14 -6.29 9.36 8.79
N HIS A 15 -5.07 9.30 8.26
CA HIS A 15 -4.01 8.47 8.84
C HIS A 15 -3.33 9.15 10.04
N THR A 16 -3.31 10.49 10.07
CA THR A 16 -2.74 11.26 11.18
C THR A 16 -3.77 11.70 12.23
N ALA A 17 -5.05 11.40 12.01
CA ALA A 17 -6.14 11.64 12.96
C ALA A 17 -5.88 10.98 14.32
N ARG A 18 -6.37 11.61 15.40
CA ARG A 18 -6.19 11.11 16.78
C ARG A 18 -6.62 9.66 16.95
N ALA A 19 -7.80 9.30 16.44
CA ALA A 19 -8.34 7.94 16.53
C ALA A 19 -7.40 6.91 15.88
N THR A 20 -6.87 7.20 14.69
CA THR A 20 -5.95 6.33 13.96
C THR A 20 -4.62 6.18 14.69
N LYS A 21 -4.02 7.29 15.15
CA LYS A 21 -2.78 7.28 15.93
C LYS A 21 -2.92 6.49 17.23
N GLU A 22 -4.03 6.66 17.94
CA GLU A 22 -4.32 5.91 19.17
C GLU A 22 -4.48 4.41 18.90
N TRP A 23 -5.16 4.03 17.81
CA TRP A 23 -5.31 2.64 17.42
C TRP A 23 -3.97 1.99 17.08
N LEU A 24 -3.13 2.66 16.28
CA LEU A 24 -1.79 2.18 15.92
C LEU A 24 -0.91 1.98 17.16
N ARG A 25 -0.96 2.95 18.09
CA ARG A 25 -0.26 2.85 19.39
C ARG A 25 -0.75 1.66 20.22
N LYS A 26 -2.07 1.47 20.34
CA LYS A 26 -2.67 0.32 21.07
C LYS A 26 -2.30 -1.03 20.47
N LYS A 27 -2.01 -1.07 19.16
CA LYS A 27 -1.55 -2.25 18.44
C LYS A 27 -0.02 -2.39 18.39
N TYR A 28 0.71 -1.50 19.08
CA TYR A 28 2.17 -1.50 19.16
C TYR A 28 2.88 -1.38 17.81
N PHE A 29 2.26 -0.69 16.84
CA PHE A 29 2.95 -0.36 15.60
C PHE A 29 3.96 0.76 15.83
N LYS A 30 5.21 0.55 15.38
CA LYS A 30 6.18 1.64 15.20
C LYS A 30 5.89 2.29 13.85
N VAL A 31 5.54 3.57 13.85
CA VAL A 31 5.24 4.32 12.61
C VAL A 31 6.48 5.08 12.17
N LEU A 32 6.80 5.04 10.88
CA LEU A 32 7.87 5.84 10.28
C LEU A 32 7.37 7.28 10.11
N GLU A 33 8.12 8.25 10.63
CA GLU A 33 7.89 9.66 10.29
C GLU A 33 8.23 9.90 8.81
N TRP A 34 7.34 10.61 8.12
CA TRP A 34 7.41 10.75 6.66
C TRP A 34 7.17 12.21 6.25
N PRO A 35 7.91 12.75 5.27
CA PRO A 35 7.61 14.05 4.69
C PRO A 35 6.29 14.01 3.91
N SER A 36 5.50 15.07 4.01
CA SER A 36 4.29 15.22 3.19
C SER A 36 4.65 15.40 1.72
N GLN A 37 3.78 14.96 0.81
CA GLN A 37 3.95 15.12 -0.64
C GLN A 37 5.22 14.48 -1.23
N SER A 38 5.70 13.39 -0.63
CA SER A 38 6.86 12.62 -1.14
C SER A 38 6.45 11.22 -1.63
N PRO A 39 5.70 11.11 -2.75
CA PRO A 39 5.34 9.81 -3.34
C PRO A 39 6.55 9.12 -3.98
N ASP A 40 7.53 9.89 -4.46
CA ASP A 40 8.79 9.43 -5.04
C ASP A 40 9.60 8.57 -4.06
N LEU A 41 9.53 8.90 -2.78
CA LEU A 41 10.18 8.15 -1.72
C LEU A 41 9.38 6.87 -1.33
N ASN A 42 8.21 6.61 -1.94
CA ASN A 42 7.35 5.49 -1.58
C ASN A 42 7.48 4.27 -2.50
N PRO A 43 8.12 3.17 -2.05
CA PRO A 43 8.38 2.02 -2.91
C PRO A 43 7.10 1.31 -3.39
N ILE A 44 5.97 1.47 -2.68
CA ILE A 44 4.69 0.92 -3.12
C ILE A 44 4.21 1.54 -4.44
N GLU A 45 4.63 2.77 -4.78
CA GLU A 45 4.27 3.39 -6.06
C GLU A 45 4.84 2.61 -7.25
N ASN A 46 6.05 2.05 -7.10
CA ASN A 46 6.65 1.19 -8.11
C ASN A 46 5.86 -0.12 -8.27
N LEU A 47 5.41 -0.71 -7.17
CA LEU A 47 4.55 -1.90 -7.20
C LEU A 47 3.19 -1.61 -7.83
N TRP A 48 2.58 -0.46 -7.52
CA TRP A 48 1.33 -0.05 -8.15
C TRP A 48 1.48 0.17 -9.66
N ARG A 49 2.60 0.74 -10.11
CA ARG A 49 2.90 0.88 -11.54
C ARG A 49 2.96 -0.49 -12.22
N GLU A 50 3.70 -1.44 -11.67
CA GLU A 50 3.81 -2.80 -12.20
C GLU A 50 2.45 -3.49 -12.27
N LEU A 51 1.67 -3.44 -11.18
CA LEU A 51 0.34 -4.02 -11.14
C LEU A 51 -0.58 -3.43 -12.22
N LYS A 52 -0.58 -2.10 -12.37
CA LYS A 52 -1.40 -1.41 -13.38
C LYS A 52 -1.05 -1.85 -14.80
N VAL A 53 0.23 -2.03 -15.11
CA VAL A 53 0.67 -2.53 -16.42
C VAL A 53 0.09 -3.92 -16.70
N ARG A 54 0.21 -4.85 -15.73
CA ARG A 54 -0.32 -6.22 -15.87
C ARG A 54 -1.84 -6.26 -15.98
N VAL A 55 -2.54 -5.50 -15.16
CA VAL A 55 -4.01 -5.40 -15.19
C VAL A 55 -4.49 -4.82 -16.53
N ALA A 56 -3.81 -3.78 -17.03
CA ALA A 56 -4.15 -3.15 -18.31
C ALA A 56 -4.04 -4.11 -19.49
N GLN A 57 -3.02 -5.00 -19.50
CA GLN A 57 -2.87 -6.02 -20.54
C GLN A 57 -4.05 -6.99 -20.62
N ARG A 58 -4.75 -7.21 -19.49
CA ARG A 58 -5.91 -8.10 -19.42
C ARG A 58 -7.25 -7.43 -19.71
N GLN A 59 -7.27 -6.11 -19.87
CA GLN A 59 -8.43 -5.32 -20.30
C GLN A 59 -9.74 -5.69 -19.58
N PRO A 60 -9.81 -5.55 -18.24
CA PRO A 60 -11.04 -5.82 -17.48
C PRO A 60 -12.19 -4.93 -17.95
N GLN A 61 -13.37 -5.53 -18.16
CA GLN A 61 -14.56 -4.83 -18.71
C GLN A 61 -15.58 -4.40 -17.64
N ASN A 62 -15.39 -4.83 -16.40
CA ASN A 62 -16.26 -4.47 -15.28
C ASN A 62 -15.49 -4.54 -13.95
N ILE A 63 -16.10 -4.01 -12.88
CA ILE A 63 -15.47 -3.92 -11.55
C ILE A 63 -15.17 -5.31 -10.97
N THR A 64 -16.02 -6.30 -11.22
CA THR A 64 -15.80 -7.67 -10.73
C THR A 64 -14.54 -8.27 -11.36
N ALA A 65 -14.45 -8.22 -12.69
CA ALA A 65 -13.29 -8.68 -13.44
C ALA A 65 -12.02 -7.90 -13.05
N LEU A 66 -12.13 -6.57 -12.88
CA LEU A 66 -11.01 -5.74 -12.42
C LEU A 66 -10.49 -6.20 -11.06
N LYS A 67 -11.39 -6.48 -10.10
CA LYS A 67 -11.02 -6.94 -8.77
C LYS A 67 -10.32 -8.30 -8.81
N GLU A 68 -10.86 -9.25 -9.55
CA GLU A 68 -10.28 -10.59 -9.73
C GLU A 68 -8.90 -10.52 -10.37
N ILE A 69 -8.79 -9.79 -11.49
CA ILE A 69 -7.53 -9.60 -12.21
C ILE A 69 -6.49 -8.91 -11.33
N CYS A 70 -6.86 -7.87 -10.56
CA CYS A 70 -5.93 -7.23 -9.61
C CYS A 70 -5.37 -8.22 -8.58
N MET A 71 -6.20 -9.11 -8.02
CA MET A 71 -5.76 -10.11 -7.03
C MET A 71 -4.83 -11.15 -7.68
N GLU A 72 -5.18 -11.64 -8.86
CA GLU A 72 -4.39 -12.62 -9.61
C GLU A 72 -3.03 -12.05 -10.04
N GLU A 73 -3.00 -10.85 -10.60
CA GLU A 73 -1.75 -10.24 -11.05
C GLU A 73 -0.86 -9.81 -9.89
N TRP A 74 -1.43 -9.36 -8.78
CA TRP A 74 -0.69 -9.07 -7.56
C TRP A 74 0.04 -10.31 -7.03
N ALA A 75 -0.64 -11.46 -6.97
CA ALA A 75 -0.06 -12.71 -6.51
C ALA A 75 1.10 -13.22 -7.39
N LYS A 76 1.18 -12.75 -8.65
CA LYS A 76 2.25 -13.08 -9.61
C LYS A 76 3.42 -12.09 -9.59
N ILE A 77 3.35 -11.00 -8.81
CA ILE A 77 4.49 -10.09 -8.66
C ILE A 77 5.55 -10.82 -7.82
N PRO A 78 6.78 -11.05 -8.35
CA PRO A 78 7.80 -11.75 -7.60
C PRO A 78 8.18 -10.99 -6.32
N ALA A 79 8.42 -11.74 -5.24
CA ALA A 79 9.14 -11.19 -4.10
C ALA A 79 10.61 -10.97 -4.53
N THR A 80 11.05 -9.72 -4.51
CA THR A 80 12.46 -9.33 -4.68
C THR A 80 13.21 -9.41 -3.38
#